data_AF-A0A953E4Z7-F1
#
_entry.id   AF-A0A953E4Z7-F1
#
_cell.length_a   1.000
_cell.length_b   1.000
_cell.length_c   1.000
_cell.angle_alpha   90.00
_cell.angle_beta   90.00
_cell.angle_gamma   90.00
#
_symmetry.space_group_name_H-M   'P 1'
#
loop_
_entity.id
_entity.type
_entity.pdbx_description
1 polymer ?
#
loop_
_entity_poly.entity_id
_entity_poly.type
_entity_poly.pdbx_seq_one_letter_code
_entity_poly.pdbx_strand_id
1 'polypeptide(L)'
;MSALRLLLLVAALCCLALPASAQLRQGQYALEGQNPDGSTYDGTFSLQEAPGASWLVTWQVDDVRIVGLGLIQSGVLSVSFVVDGRPGVAVYEVQPDGKLRGVWTTGGGLGTEILTPR
;
A
#
# COMPACT_ATOMS: atom_id res chain seq x y z
N MET A 1 26.47 -3.99 -43.76
CA MET A 1 26.00 -3.26 -42.57
C MET A 1 26.95 -3.63 -41.43
N SER A 2 27.78 -2.69 -40.95
CA SER A 2 28.88 -3.01 -40.03
C SER A 2 28.34 -3.43 -38.65
N ALA A 3 28.98 -4.43 -38.03
CA ALA A 3 28.66 -4.90 -36.67
C ALA A 3 28.61 -3.75 -35.63
N LEU A 4 29.36 -2.67 -35.89
CA LEU A 4 29.36 -1.45 -35.10
C LEU A 4 28.01 -0.70 -35.07
N ARG A 5 27.24 -0.72 -36.17
CA ARG A 5 25.88 -0.13 -36.20
C ARG A 5 24.86 -0.99 -35.47
N LEU A 6 25.05 -2.31 -35.43
CA LEU A 6 24.19 -3.24 -34.69
C LEU A 6 24.45 -3.13 -33.17
N LEU A 7 25.72 -2.96 -32.75
CA LEU A 7 26.08 -2.74 -31.34
C LEU A 7 25.54 -1.42 -30.77
N LEU A 8 25.53 -0.34 -31.57
CA LEU A 8 25.00 0.96 -31.15
C LEU A 8 23.47 0.96 -30.98
N LEU A 9 22.73 0.13 -31.72
CA LEU A 9 21.29 -0.02 -31.55
C LEU A 9 20.90 -0.81 -30.28
N VAL A 10 21.69 -1.81 -29.90
CA VAL A 10 21.43 -2.62 -28.69
C VAL A 10 21.73 -1.82 -27.41
N ALA A 11 22.77 -0.98 -27.42
CA ALA A 11 23.08 -0.09 -26.29
C ALA A 11 21.99 0.97 -26.05
N ALA A 12 21.31 1.44 -27.10
CA ALA A 12 20.24 2.43 -26.99
C ALA A 12 18.94 1.87 -26.39
N LEU A 13 18.67 0.56 -26.51
CA LEU A 13 17.47 -0.07 -25.92
C LEU A 13 17.59 -0.36 -24.42
N CYS A 14 18.80 -0.46 -23.86
CA CYS A 14 18.99 -0.74 -22.43
C CYS A 14 18.77 0.48 -21.50
N CYS A 15 18.64 1.69 -22.05
CA CYS A 15 18.55 2.93 -21.26
C CYS A 15 17.12 3.46 -21.02
N LEU A 16 16.07 2.72 -21.45
CA LEU A 16 14.67 3.11 -21.26
C LEU A 16 13.96 2.36 -20.11
N ALA A 17 14.71 1.85 -19.14
CA ALA A 17 14.11 1.41 -17.88
C ALA A 17 13.58 2.65 -17.15
N LEU A 18 12.34 3.05 -17.45
CA LEU A 18 11.60 4.00 -16.64
C LEU A 18 11.63 3.47 -15.19
N PRO A 19 11.91 4.31 -14.19
CA PRO A 19 11.76 3.88 -12.82
C PRO A 19 10.33 3.36 -12.69
N ALA A 20 10.18 2.08 -12.34
CA ALA A 20 8.90 1.55 -11.93
C ALA A 20 8.52 2.33 -10.67
N SER A 21 7.74 3.40 -10.84
CA SER A 21 7.13 4.07 -9.71
C SER A 21 6.37 3.01 -8.94
N ALA A 22 6.58 2.95 -7.62
CA ALA A 22 5.86 2.06 -6.74
C ALA A 22 4.37 2.41 -6.85
N GLN A 23 3.67 1.70 -7.75
CA GLN A 23 2.29 1.96 -8.07
C GLN A 23 1.43 1.17 -7.09
N LEU A 24 0.49 1.86 -6.44
CA LEU A 24 -0.51 1.22 -5.61
C LEU A 24 -1.32 0.24 -6.47
N ARG A 25 -1.49 -0.99 -5.97
CA ARG A 25 -2.14 -2.08 -6.72
C ARG A 25 -3.46 -2.42 -6.04
N GLN A 26 -4.56 -2.44 -6.77
CA GLN A 26 -5.77 -3.04 -6.21
C GLN A 26 -5.52 -4.52 -5.92
N GLY A 27 -6.23 -5.09 -4.94
CA GLY A 27 -6.16 -6.51 -4.66
C GLY A 27 -6.28 -6.85 -3.18
N GLN A 28 -5.82 -8.06 -2.86
CA GLN A 28 -5.71 -8.52 -1.47
C GLN A 28 -4.26 -8.49 -1.03
N TYR A 29 -4.08 -8.19 0.24
CA TYR A 29 -2.80 -8.18 0.92
C TYR A 29 -2.91 -9.03 2.18
N ALA A 30 -1.87 -9.80 2.49
CA ALA A 30 -1.65 -10.30 3.84
C ALA A 30 -1.26 -9.12 4.73
N LEU A 31 -1.87 -9.03 5.91
CA LEU A 31 -1.62 -7.98 6.89
C LEU A 31 -0.86 -8.57 8.08
N GLU A 32 0.22 -7.89 8.47
CA GLU A 32 0.91 -8.10 9.74
C GLU A 32 0.97 -6.77 10.46
N GLY A 33 0.51 -6.72 11.70
CA GLY A 33 0.38 -5.49 12.47
C GLY A 33 0.87 -5.59 13.91
N GLN A 34 1.20 -4.44 14.48
CA GLN A 34 1.54 -4.26 15.90
C GLN A 34 0.78 -3.07 16.46
N ASN A 35 0.11 -3.27 17.60
CA ASN A 35 -0.59 -2.25 18.36
C ASN A 35 0.38 -1.34 19.14
N PRO A 36 -0.07 -0.16 19.59
CA PRO A 36 0.75 0.73 20.41
C PRO A 36 1.31 0.10 21.70
N ASP A 37 0.64 -0.91 22.25
CA ASP A 37 1.06 -1.66 23.44
C ASP A 37 2.08 -2.77 23.13
N GLY A 38 2.44 -2.95 21.86
CA GLY A 38 3.39 -3.96 21.38
C GLY A 38 2.75 -5.31 21.03
N SER A 39 1.47 -5.53 21.32
CA SER A 39 0.76 -6.75 20.91
C SER A 39 0.68 -6.84 19.37
N THR A 40 0.79 -8.04 18.82
CA THR A 40 0.78 -8.28 17.36
C THR A 40 -0.55 -8.87 16.91
N TYR A 41 -0.91 -8.63 15.66
CA TYR A 41 -2.07 -9.22 15.00
C TYR A 41 -1.76 -9.46 13.53
N ASP A 42 -2.55 -10.32 12.91
CA ASP A 42 -2.50 -10.59 11.47
C ASP A 42 -3.89 -10.57 10.86
N GLY A 43 -3.96 -10.55 9.53
CA GLY A 43 -5.23 -10.61 8.85
C GLY A 43 -5.12 -10.41 7.35
N THR A 44 -6.18 -9.84 6.78
CA THR A 44 -6.23 -9.49 5.36
C THR A 44 -6.65 -8.04 5.17
N PHE A 45 -6.06 -7.42 4.15
CA PHE A 45 -6.39 -6.08 3.72
C PHE A 45 -6.80 -6.14 2.25
N SER A 46 -8.00 -5.65 1.93
CA SER A 46 -8.49 -5.54 0.56
C SER A 46 -8.51 -4.08 0.14
N LEU A 47 -8.00 -3.83 -1.07
CA LEU A 47 -7.92 -2.51 -1.68
C LEU A 47 -8.64 -2.52 -3.03
N GLN A 48 -9.59 -1.61 -3.20
CA GLN A 48 -10.40 -1.48 -4.41
C GLN A 48 -10.50 -0.01 -4.82
N GLU A 49 -10.51 0.26 -6.13
CA GLU A 49 -10.82 1.60 -6.61
C GLU A 49 -12.28 1.96 -6.30
N ALA A 50 -12.51 3.22 -5.95
CA ALA A 50 -13.83 3.77 -5.70
C ALA A 50 -14.01 5.07 -6.51
N PRO A 51 -15.27 5.51 -6.75
CA PRO A 51 -15.54 6.74 -7.50
C PRO A 51 -14.79 7.96 -6.96
N GLY A 52 -14.53 8.94 -7.83
CA GLY A 52 -13.87 10.18 -7.44
C GLY A 52 -12.37 10.06 -7.14
N ALA A 53 -11.69 9.09 -7.78
CA ALA A 53 -10.26 8.80 -7.56
C ALA A 53 -9.93 8.47 -6.10
N SER A 54 -10.87 7.78 -5.43
CA SER A 54 -10.71 7.30 -4.07
C SER A 54 -10.48 5.80 -4.03
N TRP A 55 -10.17 5.29 -2.85
CA TRP A 55 -9.96 3.88 -2.59
C TRP A 55 -10.91 3.40 -1.50
N LEU A 56 -11.52 2.24 -1.71
CA LEU A 56 -12.20 1.53 -0.65
C LEU A 56 -11.25 0.50 -0.07
N VAL A 57 -11.10 0.54 1.25
CA VAL A 57 -10.25 -0.37 2.00
C VAL A 57 -11.12 -1.21 2.92
N THR A 58 -10.74 -2.47 3.09
CA THR A 58 -11.29 -3.31 4.14
C THR A 58 -10.16 -4.03 4.87
N TRP A 59 -10.09 -3.83 6.19
CA TRP A 59 -9.35 -4.70 7.10
C TRP A 59 -10.26 -5.82 7.59
N GLN A 60 -9.75 -7.05 7.58
CA GLN A 60 -10.35 -8.19 8.27
C GLN A 60 -9.27 -8.77 9.20
N VAL A 61 -9.47 -8.62 10.50
CA VAL A 61 -8.60 -9.12 11.58
C VAL A 61 -9.49 -9.93 12.51
N ASP A 62 -9.22 -11.24 12.61
CA ASP A 62 -10.15 -12.19 13.23
C ASP A 62 -11.59 -11.99 12.72
N ASP A 63 -12.54 -11.78 13.65
CA ASP A 63 -13.96 -11.59 13.37
C ASP A 63 -14.31 -10.11 13.09
N VAL A 64 -13.33 -9.20 13.18
CA VAL A 64 -13.51 -7.76 13.09
C VAL A 64 -13.29 -7.30 11.66
N ARG A 65 -14.31 -6.63 11.10
CA ARG A 65 -14.27 -6.00 9.78
C ARG A 65 -14.31 -4.48 9.90
N ILE A 66 -13.28 -3.81 9.40
CA ILE A 66 -13.20 -2.34 9.37
C ILE A 66 -13.17 -1.89 7.91
N VAL A 67 -14.00 -0.91 7.57
CA VAL A 67 -14.03 -0.30 6.23
C VAL A 67 -13.46 1.11 6.31
N GLY A 68 -12.63 1.47 5.34
CA GLY A 68 -12.00 2.78 5.25
C GLY A 68 -12.13 3.41 3.87
N LEU A 69 -12.10 4.74 3.84
CA LEU A 69 -12.01 5.55 2.64
C LEU A 69 -10.59 6.09 2.51
N GLY A 70 -9.94 5.76 1.39
CA GLY A 70 -8.57 6.09 1.09
C GLY A 70 -8.41 7.10 -0.05
N LEU A 71 -7.30 7.82 0.00
CA LEU A 71 -6.76 8.67 -1.05
C LEU A 71 -5.28 8.36 -1.20
N ILE A 72 -4.80 8.25 -2.43
CA ILE A 72 -3.35 8.18 -2.70
C ILE A 72 -2.84 9.49 -3.29
N GLN A 73 -1.75 9.99 -2.74
CA GLN A 73 -1.03 11.13 -3.29
C GLN A 73 0.47 10.94 -3.07
N SER A 74 1.28 11.20 -4.09
CA SER A 74 2.75 11.13 -4.00
C SER A 74 3.30 9.80 -3.44
N GLY A 75 2.68 8.68 -3.80
CA GLY A 75 3.11 7.34 -3.34
C GLY A 75 2.71 6.99 -1.91
N VAL A 76 1.85 7.80 -1.28
CA VAL A 76 1.34 7.59 0.08
C VAL A 76 -0.16 7.40 0.03
N LEU A 77 -0.64 6.25 0.49
CA LEU A 77 -2.05 5.95 0.70
C LEU A 77 -2.45 6.37 2.11
N SER A 78 -3.34 7.35 2.23
CA SER A 78 -3.94 7.76 3.50
C SER A 78 -5.38 7.25 3.57
N VAL A 79 -5.76 6.61 4.66
CA VAL A 79 -7.07 5.98 4.84
C VAL A 79 -7.72 6.47 6.13
N SER A 80 -8.93 7.01 6.01
CA SER A 80 -9.79 7.29 7.17
C SER A 80 -10.67 6.08 7.47
N PHE A 81 -10.89 5.79 8.74
CA PHE A 81 -11.77 4.70 9.17
C PHE A 81 -12.46 5.05 10.50
N VAL A 82 -13.46 4.25 10.85
CA VAL A 82 -14.11 4.32 12.16
C VAL A 82 -14.14 2.93 12.76
N VAL A 83 -13.70 2.81 14.01
CA VAL A 83 -13.77 1.58 14.81
C VAL A 83 -14.33 1.94 16.18
N ASP A 84 -15.32 1.19 16.66
CA ASP A 84 -16.01 1.43 17.93
C ASP A 84 -16.48 2.90 18.13
N GLY A 85 -16.96 3.52 17.06
CA GLY A 85 -17.42 4.91 17.06
C GLY A 85 -16.29 5.96 17.16
N ARG A 86 -15.02 5.56 17.12
CA ARG A 86 -13.85 6.44 17.16
C ARG A 86 -13.26 6.62 15.77
N PRO A 87 -12.95 7.85 15.35
CA PRO A 87 -12.25 8.08 14.10
C PRO A 87 -10.80 7.59 14.20
N GLY A 88 -10.30 7.05 13.10
CA GLY A 88 -8.92 6.66 12.93
C GLY A 88 -8.36 7.08 11.58
N VAL A 89 -7.04 7.15 11.51
CA VAL A 89 -6.30 7.38 10.28
C VAL A 89 -5.17 6.37 10.16
N ALA A 90 -5.00 5.80 8.97
CA ALA A 90 -3.86 4.99 8.59
C ALA A 90 -3.14 5.65 7.41
N VAL A 91 -1.81 5.51 7.36
CA VAL A 91 -0.99 6.04 6.28
C VAL A 91 0.02 4.98 5.87
N TYR A 92 0.12 4.70 4.57
CA TYR A 92 1.02 3.71 4.03
C TYR A 92 1.88 4.28 2.91
N GLU A 93 3.18 4.02 2.97
CA GLU A 93 4.11 4.23 1.87
C GLU A 93 4.10 3.00 0.95
N VAL A 94 3.92 3.23 -0.36
CA VAL A 94 4.03 2.18 -1.37
C VAL A 94 5.51 1.88 -1.62
N GLN A 95 5.95 0.68 -1.28
CA GLN A 95 7.31 0.22 -1.45
C GLN A 95 7.56 -0.27 -2.90
N PRO A 96 8.82 -0.28 -3.38
CA PRO A 96 9.15 -0.74 -4.73
C PRO A 96 8.73 -2.18 -5.06
N ASP A 97 8.65 -3.04 -4.05
CA ASP A 97 8.20 -4.44 -4.18
C ASP A 97 6.66 -4.60 -4.17
N GLY A 98 5.93 -3.49 -4.03
CA GLY A 98 4.47 -3.45 -3.96
C GLY A 98 3.93 -3.64 -2.55
N LYS A 99 4.77 -3.84 -1.54
CA LYS A 99 4.33 -3.83 -0.14
C LYS A 99 3.89 -2.44 0.27
N LEU A 100 2.98 -2.38 1.23
CA LEU A 100 2.60 -1.14 1.88
C LEU A 100 3.13 -1.18 3.31
N ARG A 101 3.97 -0.22 3.67
CA ARG A 101 4.44 -0.06 5.05
C ARG A 101 3.73 1.15 5.64
N GLY A 102 3.06 0.96 6.76
CA GLY A 102 2.24 2.02 7.32
C GLY A 102 2.22 2.10 8.83
N VAL A 103 1.57 3.16 9.27
CA VAL A 103 1.22 3.43 10.66
C VAL A 103 -0.24 3.83 10.73
N TRP A 104 -0.87 3.61 11.88
CA TRP A 104 -2.24 4.04 12.12
C TRP A 104 -2.42 4.54 13.55
N THR A 105 -3.49 5.31 13.77
CA THR A 105 -3.89 5.76 15.11
C THR A 105 -5.38 6.03 15.21
N THR A 106 -5.90 5.86 16.42
CA THR A 106 -7.21 6.35 16.87
C THR A 106 -7.08 7.41 17.99
N GLY A 107 -5.86 7.95 18.20
CA GLY A 107 -5.55 8.97 19.19
C GLY A 107 -4.89 8.47 20.48
N GLY A 108 -4.63 7.17 20.61
CA GLY A 108 -4.04 6.53 21.81
C GLY A 108 -2.58 6.06 21.67
N GLY A 109 -1.92 6.40 20.55
CA GLY A 109 -0.59 5.89 20.18
C GLY A 109 -0.54 5.49 18.71
N LEU A 110 0.64 5.04 18.25
CA LEU A 110 0.85 4.57 16.88
C LEU A 110 0.92 3.04 16.84
N GLY A 111 0.11 2.43 16.01
CA GLY A 111 0.34 1.07 15.54
C GLY A 111 1.15 1.07 14.24
N THR A 112 1.72 -0.08 13.90
CA THR A 112 2.47 -0.29 12.64
C THR A 112 1.86 -1.44 11.87
N GLU A 113 1.95 -1.39 10.54
CA GLU A 113 1.47 -2.46 9.66
C GLU A 113 2.40 -2.66 8.46
N ILE A 114 2.52 -3.92 8.04
CA ILE A 114 3.09 -4.32 6.76
C ILE A 114 2.02 -5.08 5.98
N LEU A 115 1.68 -4.59 4.79
CA LEU A 115 0.75 -5.23 3.88
C LEU A 115 1.53 -5.83 2.71
N THR A 116 1.47 -7.14 2.57
CA THR A 116 2.16 -7.89 1.52
C THR A 116 1.17 -8.34 0.45
N PRO A 117 1.34 -7.97 -0.83
CA PRO A 117 0.45 -8.41 -1.91
C PRO A 117 0.28 -9.93 -1.94
N ARG A 118 -0.93 -10.39 -2.22
CA ARG A 118 -1.24 -11.81 -2.50
C ARG A 118 -1.30 -12.10 -3.99
#